data_AF-A0AAV2N8Y0-F1
#
_entry.id   AF-A0AAV2N8Y0-F1
#
_cell.length_a   1.000
_cell.length_b   1.000
_cell.length_c   1.000
_cell.angle_alpha   90.00
_cell.angle_beta   90.00
_cell.angle_gamma   90.00
#
_symmetry.space_group_name_H-M   'P 1'
#
loop_
_entity.id
_entity.type
_entity.pdbx_description
1 polymer ?
#
loop_
_entity_poly.entity_id
_entity_poly.type
_entity_poly.pdbx_seq_one_letter_code
_entity_poly.pdbx_strand_id
1 'polypeptide(L)'
;MTDKKDEYWHKNGRLSALRLTHSGIYHCCTFCSSGGKKEITCGCRGTMLGGYKGCGHGHIGHPGVNHWSCCGSILRNGRCLMIRKTMHQLTL
;
A
#
# COMPACT_ATOMS: atom_id res chain seq x y z
N MET A 1 17.08 -36.81 8.09
CA MET A 1 16.58 -36.50 6.74
C MET A 1 15.40 -35.58 6.93
N THR A 2 15.61 -34.27 6.85
CA THR A 2 14.58 -33.25 7.15
C THR A 2 13.52 -33.29 6.07
N ASP A 3 12.26 -33.39 6.49
CA ASP A 3 11.12 -33.71 5.63
C ASP A 3 10.82 -32.51 4.72
N LYS A 4 10.91 -32.71 3.40
CA LYS A 4 10.74 -31.65 2.38
C LYS A 4 9.37 -30.95 2.46
N LYS A 5 8.41 -31.56 3.16
CA LYS A 5 7.05 -31.06 3.39
C LYS A 5 7.06 -29.92 4.43
N ASP A 6 7.89 -29.99 5.46
CA ASP A 6 8.06 -28.94 6.48
C ASP A 6 8.52 -27.62 5.83
N GLU A 7 9.54 -27.73 4.96
CA GLU A 7 10.14 -26.59 4.27
C GLU A 7 9.15 -25.92 3.32
N TYR A 8 8.31 -26.71 2.65
CA TYR A 8 7.27 -26.20 1.74
C TYR A 8 6.23 -25.37 2.48
N TRP A 9 5.71 -25.84 3.62
CA TRP A 9 4.74 -25.10 4.41
C TRP A 9 5.32 -23.82 5.01
N HIS A 10 6.57 -23.86 5.50
CA HIS A 10 7.26 -22.67 6.00
C HIS A 10 7.53 -21.64 4.89
N LYS A 11 7.94 -22.07 3.70
CA LYS A 11 8.13 -21.18 2.54
C LYS A 11 6.81 -20.56 2.10
N ASN A 12 5.73 -21.33 2.00
CA ASN A 12 4.41 -20.81 1.64
C ASN A 12 3.83 -19.85 2.69
N GLY A 13 4.03 -20.13 3.98
CA GLY A 13 3.66 -19.23 5.07
C GLY A 13 4.42 -17.91 5.00
N ARG A 14 5.74 -17.96 4.75
CA ARG A 14 6.59 -16.77 4.59
C ARG A 14 6.24 -15.96 3.34
N LEU A 15 5.97 -16.61 2.20
CA LEU A 15 5.48 -15.96 0.97
C LEU A 15 4.12 -15.31 1.17
N SER A 16 3.22 -15.96 1.91
CA SER A 16 1.89 -15.43 2.23
C SER A 16 1.97 -14.23 3.18
N ALA A 17 2.85 -14.28 4.18
CA ALA A 17 3.13 -13.16 5.06
C ALA A 17 3.77 -11.99 4.29
N LEU A 18 4.69 -12.26 3.35
CA LEU A 18 5.29 -11.23 2.51
C LEU A 18 4.25 -10.48 1.66
N ARG A 19 3.24 -11.19 1.15
CA ARG A 19 2.12 -10.57 0.41
C ARG A 19 1.29 -9.61 1.25
N LEU A 20 1.28 -9.80 2.57
CA LEU A 20 0.58 -8.95 3.53
C LEU A 20 1.45 -7.81 4.09
N THR A 21 2.69 -7.66 3.62
CA THR A 21 3.55 -6.52 4.00
C THR A 21 3.27 -5.31 3.11
N HIS A 22 3.29 -4.13 3.71
CA HIS A 22 3.19 -2.88 2.99
C HIS A 22 4.43 -2.68 2.10
N SER A 23 4.21 -2.38 0.83
CA SER A 23 5.27 -2.03 -0.13
C SER A 23 5.32 -0.53 -0.45
N GLY A 24 4.46 0.26 0.20
CA GLY A 24 4.35 1.69 -0.04
C GLY A 24 5.21 2.51 0.93
N ILE A 25 4.96 3.81 0.98
CA ILE A 25 5.52 4.75 1.95
C ILE A 25 4.43 5.10 2.95
N TYR A 26 4.78 5.18 4.24
CA TYR A 26 3.85 5.65 5.28
C TYR A 26 4.00 7.16 5.41
N HIS A 27 2.99 7.92 4.99
CA HIS A 27 3.04 9.38 4.90
C HIS A 27 1.72 10.03 5.30
N CYS A 28 1.74 11.32 5.64
CA CYS A 28 0.53 12.07 5.99
C CYS A 28 -0.42 12.17 4.79
N CYS A 29 0.10 12.60 3.64
CA CYS A 29 -0.63 12.72 2.39
C CYS A 29 0.26 12.99 1.18
N THR A 30 -0.29 12.83 -0.03
CA THR A 30 0.39 13.09 -1.30
C THR A 30 0.73 14.54 -1.47
N PHE A 31 -0.18 15.47 -1.12
CA PHE A 31 0.06 16.89 -1.28
C PHE A 31 1.28 17.38 -0.47
N CYS A 32 1.38 17.05 0.81
CA CYS A 32 2.55 17.43 1.61
C CYS A 32 3.82 16.72 1.14
N SER A 33 3.72 15.43 0.81
CA SER A 33 4.88 14.65 0.35
C SER A 33 5.41 15.11 -1.01
N SER A 34 4.55 15.71 -1.85
CA SER A 34 4.91 16.23 -3.17
C SER A 34 5.34 17.71 -3.14
N GLY A 35 5.28 18.37 -1.99
CA GLY A 35 5.54 19.81 -1.88
C GLY A 35 4.42 20.69 -2.45
N GLY A 36 3.18 20.19 -2.44
CA GLY A 36 2.00 20.95 -2.86
C GLY A 36 1.59 20.74 -4.32
N LYS A 37 2.14 19.73 -5.00
CA LYS A 37 1.81 19.43 -6.40
C LYS A 37 0.48 18.70 -6.51
N LYS A 38 -0.46 19.30 -7.26
CA LYS A 38 -1.83 18.78 -7.47
C LYS A 38 -1.90 17.74 -8.59
N GLU A 39 -0.90 17.66 -9.46
CA GLU A 39 -0.84 16.62 -10.50
C GLU A 39 -0.37 15.25 -9.99
N ILE A 40 0.15 15.16 -8.75
CA ILE A 40 0.70 13.90 -8.21
C ILE A 40 -0.42 13.04 -7.61
N THR A 41 -0.40 11.76 -7.98
CA THR A 41 -1.37 10.76 -7.54
C THR A 41 -0.84 9.90 -6.39
N CYS A 42 -1.67 9.64 -5.38
CA CYS A 42 -1.30 8.65 -4.35
C CYS A 42 -1.55 7.22 -4.84
N GLY A 43 -0.61 6.31 -4.56
CA GLY A 43 -0.87 4.88 -4.74
C GLY A 43 -2.04 4.34 -3.91
N CYS A 44 -2.48 5.06 -2.85
CA CYS A 44 -3.62 4.64 -2.03
C CYS A 44 -4.96 4.82 -2.76
N ARG A 45 -4.95 5.38 -3.97
CA ARG A 45 -6.14 5.66 -4.80
C ARG A 45 -7.15 6.61 -4.14
N GLY A 46 -6.72 7.35 -3.13
CA GLY A 46 -7.50 8.44 -2.55
C GLY A 46 -7.82 9.46 -3.62
N THR A 47 -9.08 9.89 -3.68
CA THR A 47 -9.55 10.94 -4.57
C THR A 47 -10.30 11.96 -3.73
N MET A 48 -10.06 13.24 -3.98
CA MET A 48 -10.79 14.32 -3.32
C MET A 48 -11.87 14.92 -4.22
N LEU A 49 -12.77 15.65 -3.59
CA LEU A 49 -13.64 16.60 -4.26
C LEU A 49 -12.81 17.60 -5.08
N GLY A 50 -13.27 17.94 -6.28
CA GLY A 50 -12.55 18.81 -7.21
C GLY A 50 -11.56 18.10 -8.15
N GLY A 51 -11.58 16.76 -8.20
CA GLY A 51 -10.86 15.98 -9.21
C GLY A 51 -9.37 15.73 -8.90
N TYR A 52 -8.90 16.09 -7.70
CA TYR A 52 -7.54 15.76 -7.26
C TYR A 52 -7.42 14.26 -7.00
N LYS A 53 -6.58 13.59 -7.79
CA LYS A 53 -6.33 12.14 -7.74
C LYS A 53 -5.32 11.78 -6.64
N GLY A 54 -5.43 12.36 -5.45
CA GLY A 54 -4.52 12.07 -4.35
C GLY A 54 -5.18 12.18 -2.99
N CYS A 55 -4.40 11.85 -1.96
CA CYS A 55 -4.77 12.03 -0.57
C CYS A 55 -4.16 13.35 -0.02
N GLY A 56 -4.78 13.94 1.00
CA GLY A 56 -4.44 15.26 1.59
C GLY A 56 -5.13 15.40 2.94
N HIS A 57 -4.69 16.28 3.82
CA HIS A 57 -5.28 16.39 5.16
C HIS A 57 -6.45 17.39 5.19
N GLY A 58 -7.37 17.26 6.16
CA GLY A 58 -8.33 18.32 6.48
C GLY A 58 -9.50 18.52 5.51
N HIS A 59 -9.93 17.48 4.80
CA HIS A 59 -11.11 17.52 3.92
C HIS A 59 -11.98 16.26 4.08
N ILE A 60 -13.23 16.37 3.65
CA ILE A 60 -14.24 15.30 3.76
C ILE A 60 -13.78 14.09 2.94
N GLY A 61 -13.65 12.94 3.60
CA GLY A 61 -13.22 11.68 2.98
C GLY A 61 -11.75 11.32 3.19
N HIS A 62 -10.97 12.12 3.94
CA HIS A 62 -9.62 11.73 4.36
C HIS A 62 -9.49 11.65 5.88
N PRO A 63 -8.86 10.59 6.43
CA PRO A 63 -8.80 10.37 7.87
C PRO A 63 -7.90 11.36 8.63
N GLY A 64 -7.30 12.35 7.95
CA GLY A 64 -6.43 13.36 8.54
C GLY A 64 -5.12 12.84 9.15
N VAL A 65 -4.87 11.53 9.07
CA VAL A 65 -3.71 10.85 9.66
C VAL A 65 -2.83 10.19 8.60
N ASN A 66 -1.63 9.81 9.02
CA ASN A 66 -0.70 9.07 8.16
C ASN A 66 -1.28 7.73 7.73
N HIS A 67 -0.98 7.34 6.49
CA HIS A 67 -1.41 6.09 5.91
C HIS A 67 -0.38 5.55 4.92
N TRP A 68 -0.53 4.29 4.54
CA TRP A 68 0.33 3.65 3.57
C TRP A 68 -0.10 3.97 2.13
N SER A 69 0.85 4.42 1.30
CA SER A 69 0.62 4.69 -0.12
C SER A 69 0.28 3.45 -0.94
N CYS A 70 0.47 2.23 -0.42
CA CYS A 70 0.11 1.02 -1.16
C CYS A 70 -1.38 0.68 -1.07
N CYS A 71 -2.01 0.88 0.09
CA CYS A 71 -3.35 0.36 0.39
C CYS A 71 -4.25 1.32 1.15
N GLY A 72 -3.76 2.50 1.53
CA GLY A 72 -4.52 3.47 2.33
C GLY A 72 -4.66 3.12 3.82
N SER A 73 -4.06 2.01 4.30
CA SER A 73 -4.14 1.63 5.71
C SER A 73 -3.48 2.68 6.61
N ILE A 74 -4.22 3.13 7.62
CA ILE A 74 -3.71 3.99 8.69
C ILE A 74 -2.88 3.21 9.72
N LEU A 75 -3.01 1.88 9.73
CA LEU A 75 -2.28 1.00 10.65
C LEU A 75 -0.85 0.80 10.17
N ARG A 76 0.10 1.52 10.78
CA ARG A 76 1.52 1.48 10.41
C ARG A 76 2.11 0.07 10.43
N ASN A 77 1.82 -0.69 11.49
CA ASN A 77 2.31 -2.07 11.68
C ASN A 77 1.25 -3.12 11.31
N GLY A 78 0.19 -2.71 10.62
CA GLY A 78 -0.91 -3.59 10.22
C GLY A 78 -0.54 -4.46 9.00
N ARG A 79 -1.49 -5.31 8.61
CA ARG A 79 -1.40 -6.05 7.35
C ARG A 79 -1.79 -5.15 6.19
N CYS A 80 -1.08 -5.25 5.09
CA CYS A 80 -1.43 -4.64 3.83
C CYS A 80 -2.74 -5.23 3.31
N LEU A 81 -3.72 -4.37 3.06
CA LEU A 81 -5.02 -4.75 2.53
C LEU A 81 -4.98 -5.00 1.02
N MET A 82 -3.88 -4.65 0.36
CA MET A 82 -3.68 -4.98 -1.04
C MET A 82 -3.19 -6.42 -1.15
N ILE A 83 -4.05 -7.28 -1.67
CA ILE A 83 -3.60 -8.56 -2.20
C ILE A 83 -2.75 -8.23 -3.43
N ARG A 84 -1.43 -8.46 -3.35
CA ARG A 84 -0.57 -8.40 -4.53
C ARG A 84 -1.11 -9.41 -5.54
N LYS A 85 -1.88 -8.96 -6.54
CA LYS A 85 -2.10 -9.74 -7.74
C LYS A 85 -0.70 -9.95 -8.32
N THR A 86 -0.29 -11.20 -8.43
CA THR A 86 0.97 -11.59 -9.05
C THR A 86 1.13 -10.80 -10.34
N MET A 87 2.20 -9.99 -10.43
CA MET A 87 2.57 -9.38 -11.70
C MET A 87 2.78 -10.53 -12.67
N HIS A 88 1.89 -10.66 -13.65
CA HIS A 88 2.25 -11.37 -14.87
C HIS A 88 3.30 -10.47 -15.52
N GLN A 89 4.56 -10.92 -15.51
CA GLN A 89 5.61 -10.30 -16.30
C GLN A 89 5.16 -10.38 -17.75
N LEU A 90 4.76 -9.24 -18.34
CA LEU A 90 4.79 -9.12 -19.79
C LEU A 90 6.26 -9.02 -20.17
N THR A 91 6.82 -10.15 -20.60
CA THR A 91 8.09 -10.18 -21.32
C THR A 91 7.80 -9.60 -22.71
N LEU A 92 8.49 -8.50 -23.03
CA LEU A 92 8.53 -7.88 -24.36
C LEU A 92 9.24 -8.80 -25.37
#